data_AF-F4L492-F1
#
_entry.id   AF-F4L492-F1
#
_cell.length_a   1.000
_cell.length_b   1.000
_cell.length_c   1.000
_cell.angle_alpha   90.00
_cell.angle_beta   90.00
_cell.angle_gamma   90.00
#
_symmetry.space_group_name_H-M   'P 1'
#
loop_
_entity.id
_entity.type
_entity.pdbx_description
1 polymer ?
#
loop_
_entity_poly.entity_id
_entity_poly.type
_entity_poly.pdbx_seq_one_letter_code
_entity_poly.pdbx_strand_id
1 'polypeptide(L)'
;MTIRTLSPPPLEPKKEILESPAPKPRRGLWWLVVLAIAVVYAAFNVEDFDFLIEKDGGYDLSPQRKEKLQKELGEYDEAEQYVIFAAEAGYYPCYNCGKQTLIYLNVGEVWKYGSTRIGKNRRYGNVGIPLGLTYLTEYVGDYTICQKLEKIKIYNYALLPENLKRSTPLIRPPGNKVDF
;
A
#
# COMPACT_ATOMS: atom_id res chain seq x y z
N MET A 1 -91.94 25.21 28.87
CA MET A 1 -90.70 25.57 28.16
C MET A 1 -89.55 24.99 28.95
N THR A 2 -88.97 23.90 28.46
CA THR A 2 -87.98 23.06 29.16
C THR A 2 -86.59 23.66 28.94
N ILE A 3 -85.90 24.07 30.00
CA ILE A 3 -84.48 24.46 29.94
C ILE A 3 -83.70 23.41 30.70
N ARG A 4 -82.79 22.74 29.98
CA ARG A 4 -81.98 21.61 30.43
C ARG A 4 -80.93 22.05 31.46
N THR A 5 -80.86 21.29 32.53
CA THR A 5 -79.82 21.29 33.57
C THR A 5 -78.48 20.83 33.00
N LEU A 6 -77.41 21.60 33.23
CA LEU A 6 -76.02 21.17 33.05
C LEU A 6 -75.41 20.96 34.44
N SER A 7 -75.02 19.72 34.75
CA SER A 7 -74.36 19.37 36.01
C SER A 7 -72.89 19.85 36.01
N PRO A 8 -72.35 20.33 37.14
CA PRO A 8 -70.94 20.71 37.23
C PRO A 8 -70.02 19.48 37.19
N PRO A 9 -68.80 19.61 36.63
CA PRO A 9 -67.84 18.52 36.54
C PRO A 9 -67.27 18.13 37.91
N PRO A 10 -66.87 16.86 38.12
CA PRO A 10 -66.32 16.39 39.39
C PRO A 10 -64.95 17.00 39.73
N LEU A 11 -64.71 17.27 41.01
CA LEU A 11 -63.45 17.76 41.57
C LEU A 11 -62.32 16.73 41.38
N GLU A 12 -61.23 17.11 40.72
CA GLU A 12 -60.03 16.28 40.62
C GLU A 12 -59.18 16.34 41.90
N PRO A 13 -58.70 15.19 42.43
CA PRO A 13 -57.86 15.16 43.62
C PRO A 13 -56.42 15.62 43.34
N LYS A 14 -55.91 16.50 44.18
CA LYS A 14 -54.56 17.06 44.18
C LYS A 14 -53.51 15.95 44.40
N LYS A 15 -52.65 15.70 43.41
CA LYS A 15 -51.54 14.73 43.53
C LYS A 15 -50.43 15.31 44.41
N GLU A 16 -50.20 14.65 45.55
CA GLU A 16 -49.05 14.85 46.42
C GLU A 16 -47.81 14.21 45.74
N ILE A 17 -46.78 15.01 45.47
CA ILE A 17 -45.54 14.54 44.83
C ILE A 17 -44.69 13.89 45.92
N LEU A 18 -44.66 12.56 45.93
CA LEU A 18 -43.74 11.77 46.75
C LEU A 18 -42.36 11.76 46.06
N GLU A 19 -41.42 12.57 46.51
CA GLU A 19 -40.01 12.46 46.06
C GLU A 19 -39.43 11.13 46.52
N SER A 20 -39.04 10.29 45.56
CA SER A 20 -38.37 9.01 45.79
C SER A 20 -36.89 9.26 46.13
N PRO A 21 -36.31 8.61 47.16
CA PRO A 21 -34.90 8.78 47.48
C PRO A 21 -34.03 8.19 46.36
N ALA A 22 -33.07 8.97 45.87
CA ALA A 22 -32.14 8.53 44.84
C ALA A 22 -31.39 7.24 45.27
N PRO A 23 -31.26 6.23 44.39
CA PRO A 23 -30.64 4.96 44.74
C PRO A 23 -29.16 5.15 45.06
N LYS A 24 -28.73 4.77 46.27
CA LYS A 24 -27.31 4.73 46.65
C LYS A 24 -26.57 3.75 45.74
N PRO A 25 -25.46 4.15 45.10
CA PRO A 25 -24.72 3.26 44.21
C PRO A 25 -24.17 2.08 45.02
N ARG A 26 -24.61 0.87 44.67
CA ARG A 26 -24.12 -0.38 45.26
C ARG A 26 -22.67 -0.60 44.82
N ARG A 27 -21.72 -0.16 45.66
CA ARG A 27 -20.26 -0.30 45.45
C ARG A 27 -19.81 -1.69 44.97
N GLY A 28 -20.49 -2.76 45.37
CA GLY A 28 -20.18 -4.13 44.94
C GLY A 28 -20.50 -4.44 43.48
N LEU A 29 -21.51 -3.79 42.88
CA LEU A 29 -21.88 -4.03 41.48
C LEU A 29 -20.85 -3.44 40.51
N TRP A 30 -20.23 -2.31 40.88
CA TRP A 30 -19.18 -1.67 40.09
C TRP A 30 -17.91 -2.54 40.00
N TRP A 31 -17.54 -3.25 41.08
CA TRP A 31 -16.43 -4.19 41.06
C TRP A 31 -16.67 -5.39 40.15
N LEU A 32 -17.90 -5.88 40.05
CA LEU A 32 -18.25 -6.95 39.10
C LEU A 32 -18.14 -6.48 37.65
N VAL A 33 -18.52 -5.23 37.36
CA VAL A 33 -18.36 -4.64 36.03
C VAL A 33 -16.89 -4.46 35.69
N VAL A 34 -16.08 -3.93 36.61
CA VAL A 34 -14.62 -3.78 36.42
C VAL A 34 -13.96 -5.14 36.21
N LEU A 35 -14.34 -6.16 36.97
CA LEU A 35 -13.79 -7.51 36.85
C LEU A 35 -14.20 -8.19 35.54
N ALA A 36 -15.44 -8.01 35.10
CA ALA A 36 -15.89 -8.48 33.79
C ALA A 36 -15.13 -7.80 32.65
N ILE A 37 -14.92 -6.48 32.72
CA ILE A 37 -14.12 -5.73 31.74
C ILE A 37 -12.66 -6.22 31.75
N ALA A 38 -12.08 -6.47 32.93
CA ALA A 38 -10.72 -6.97 33.06
C ALA A 38 -10.57 -8.39 32.48
N VAL A 39 -11.56 -9.27 32.68
CA VAL A 39 -11.56 -10.63 32.10
C VAL A 39 -11.70 -10.58 30.58
N VAL A 40 -12.60 -9.74 30.06
CA VAL A 40 -12.75 -9.54 28.62
C VAL A 40 -11.47 -8.96 28.02
N TYR A 41 -10.89 -7.93 28.65
CA TYR A 41 -9.62 -7.36 28.25
C TYR A 41 -8.50 -8.40 28.26
N ALA A 42 -8.38 -9.20 29.32
CA ALA A 42 -7.39 -10.27 29.40
C ALA A 42 -7.61 -11.32 28.28
N ALA A 43 -8.84 -11.74 28.01
CA ALA A 43 -9.17 -12.70 26.96
C ALA A 43 -8.83 -12.18 25.55
N PHE A 44 -8.98 -10.88 25.29
CA PHE A 44 -8.61 -10.26 24.01
C PHE A 44 -7.11 -9.90 23.90
N ASN A 45 -6.38 -9.86 25.01
CA ASN A 45 -4.93 -9.60 25.06
C ASN A 45 -4.13 -10.88 25.38
N VAL A 46 -4.74 -12.07 25.35
CA VAL A 46 -3.96 -13.30 25.24
C VAL A 46 -3.37 -13.28 23.84
N GLU A 47 -2.09 -12.95 23.75
CA GLU A 47 -1.33 -13.15 22.52
C GLU A 47 -1.22 -14.66 22.29
N ASP A 48 -2.19 -15.24 21.60
CA ASP A 48 -1.97 -16.52 20.94
C ASP A 48 -0.84 -16.26 19.94
N PHE A 49 0.32 -16.87 20.19
CA PHE A 49 1.47 -16.78 19.32
C PHE A 49 1.17 -17.58 18.04
N ASP A 50 0.26 -17.09 17.19
CA ASP A 50 -0.23 -17.71 15.95
C ASP A 50 0.88 -17.98 14.90
N PHE A 51 2.09 -17.51 15.18
CA PHE A 51 3.28 -17.74 14.37
C PHE A 51 4.14 -18.92 14.83
N LEU A 52 3.88 -19.53 15.99
CA LEU A 52 4.60 -20.70 16.51
C LEU A 52 3.67 -21.90 16.73
N ILE A 53 4.20 -23.10 16.54
CA ILE A 53 3.57 -24.36 16.91
C ILE A 53 4.57 -25.15 17.74
N GLU A 54 4.12 -25.66 18.88
CA GLU A 54 4.92 -26.57 19.70
C GLU A 54 4.97 -27.96 19.05
N LYS A 55 6.17 -28.48 18.83
CA LYS A 55 6.41 -29.80 18.22
C LYS A 55 7.64 -30.44 18.88
N ASP A 56 7.47 -31.65 19.40
CA ASP A 56 8.54 -32.48 19.98
C ASP A 56 9.39 -31.77 21.04
N GLY A 57 8.78 -30.92 21.88
CA GLY A 57 9.47 -30.20 22.96
C GLY A 57 10.23 -28.94 22.50
N GLY A 58 10.01 -28.48 21.26
CA GLY A 58 10.51 -27.21 20.73
C GLY A 58 9.42 -26.42 19.99
N TYR A 59 9.78 -25.24 19.49
CA TYR A 59 8.89 -24.40 18.69
C TYR A 59 9.29 -24.42 17.21
N ASP A 60 8.28 -24.51 16.34
CA ASP A 60 8.42 -24.39 14.89
C ASP A 60 7.52 -23.26 14.38
N LEU A 61 7.81 -22.72 13.19
CA LEU A 61 6.95 -21.70 12.56
C LEU A 61 5.61 -22.31 12.16
N SER A 62 4.53 -21.55 12.36
CA SER A 62 3.20 -21.95 11.86
C SER A 62 3.21 -22.11 10.33
N PRO A 63 2.38 -23.02 9.76
CA PRO A 63 2.32 -23.25 8.32
C PRO A 63 2.11 -21.97 7.52
N GLN A 64 1.22 -21.08 7.99
CA GLN A 64 0.97 -19.78 7.37
C GLN A 64 2.23 -18.91 7.34
N ARG A 65 3.02 -18.93 8.43
CA ARG A 65 4.26 -18.16 8.51
C ARG A 65 5.35 -18.73 7.61
N LYS A 66 5.45 -20.06 7.49
CA LYS A 66 6.36 -20.72 6.54
C LYS A 66 5.98 -20.45 5.09
N GLU A 67 4.69 -20.52 4.74
CA GLU A 67 4.21 -20.20 3.40
C GLU A 67 4.52 -18.74 3.04
N LYS A 68 4.24 -17.81 3.96
CA LYS A 68 4.60 -16.40 3.78
C LYS A 68 6.11 -16.22 3.57
N LEU A 69 6.95 -16.89 4.36
CA LEU A 69 8.40 -16.85 4.19
C LEU A 69 8.83 -17.38 2.81
N GLN A 70 8.33 -18.55 2.40
CA GLN A 70 8.66 -19.14 1.10
C GLN A 70 8.22 -18.25 -0.06
N LYS A 71 7.03 -17.67 0.04
CA LYS A 71 6.54 -16.68 -0.93
C LYS A 71 7.46 -15.47 -1.00
N GLU A 72 7.79 -14.86 0.13
CA GLU A 72 8.66 -13.68 0.17
C GLU A 72 10.06 -13.97 -0.37
N LEU A 73 10.63 -15.15 -0.08
CA LEU A 73 11.89 -15.62 -0.64
C LEU A 73 11.79 -15.80 -2.16
N GLY A 74 10.77 -16.51 -2.66
CA GLY A 74 10.56 -16.69 -4.09
C GLY A 74 10.37 -15.38 -4.86
N GLU A 75 9.71 -14.38 -4.25
CA GLU A 75 9.57 -13.04 -4.85
C GLU A 75 10.92 -12.32 -5.03
N TYR A 76 12.01 -12.74 -4.38
CA TYR A 76 13.36 -12.19 -4.65
C TYR A 76 13.98 -12.82 -5.90
N ASP A 77 13.62 -14.05 -6.24
CA ASP A 77 14.18 -14.81 -7.36
C ASP A 77 13.41 -14.58 -8.68
N GLU A 78 12.24 -13.92 -8.62
CA GLU A 78 11.38 -13.62 -9.77
C GLU A 78 11.35 -12.12 -10.11
N ALA A 79 12.52 -11.49 -10.19
CA ALA A 79 12.63 -10.11 -10.64
C ALA A 79 12.89 -9.99 -12.13
N GLU A 80 12.44 -8.88 -12.73
CA GLU A 80 12.71 -8.51 -14.11
C GLU A 80 13.67 -7.32 -14.14
N GLN A 81 14.68 -7.36 -15.01
CA GLN A 81 15.36 -6.16 -15.51
C GLN A 81 14.89 -5.89 -16.94
N TYR A 82 14.58 -4.64 -17.22
CA TYR A 82 13.97 -4.22 -18.47
C TYR A 82 14.56 -2.93 -19.02
N VAL A 83 14.28 -2.72 -20.30
CA VAL A 83 14.48 -1.46 -21.02
C VAL A 83 13.13 -0.96 -21.53
N ILE A 84 12.97 0.36 -21.51
CA ILE A 84 11.94 1.06 -22.26
C ILE A 84 12.64 1.87 -23.34
N PHE A 85 12.28 1.63 -24.59
CA PHE A 85 12.88 2.26 -25.76
C PHE A 85 11.80 2.83 -26.68
N ALA A 86 12.19 3.74 -27.57
CA ALA A 86 11.31 4.31 -28.56
C ALA A 86 11.01 3.29 -29.68
N ALA A 87 9.77 2.82 -29.77
CA ALA A 87 9.29 2.02 -30.89
C ALA A 87 8.86 2.92 -32.07
N GLU A 88 8.48 4.16 -31.78
CA GLU A 88 8.19 5.20 -32.75
C GLU A 88 9.14 6.38 -32.55
N ALA A 89 9.59 7.03 -33.61
CA ALA A 89 10.43 8.22 -33.46
C ALA A 89 9.56 9.41 -33.03
N GLY A 90 9.99 10.17 -32.03
CA GLY A 90 9.16 11.24 -31.48
C GLY A 90 9.74 11.96 -30.27
N TYR A 91 9.00 12.93 -29.75
CA TYR A 91 9.34 13.65 -28.53
C TYR A 91 8.75 12.97 -27.30
N TYR A 92 9.62 12.63 -26.36
CA TYR A 92 9.28 11.94 -25.12
C TYR A 92 9.65 12.76 -23.89
N PRO A 93 8.98 12.54 -22.73
CA PRO A 93 9.35 13.18 -21.48
C PRO A 93 10.82 12.97 -21.14
N CYS A 94 11.51 14.04 -20.76
CA CYS A 94 12.88 13.99 -20.29
C CYS A 94 12.98 14.59 -18.89
N TYR A 95 13.50 13.82 -17.95
CA TYR A 95 13.63 14.24 -16.55
C TYR A 95 14.99 14.84 -16.21
N ASN A 96 15.95 14.81 -17.15
CA ASN A 96 17.32 15.24 -16.93
C ASN A 96 17.90 16.06 -18.11
N CYS A 97 17.06 16.66 -18.96
CA CYS A 97 17.47 17.48 -20.11
C CYS A 97 17.63 18.97 -19.77
N GLY A 98 18.03 19.30 -18.54
CA GLY A 98 18.19 20.68 -18.08
C GLY A 98 16.87 21.46 -18.09
N LYS A 99 16.78 22.49 -18.94
CA LYS A 99 15.55 23.30 -19.09
C LYS A 99 14.49 22.66 -19.98
N GLN A 100 14.87 21.67 -20.81
CA GLN A 100 13.94 21.00 -21.71
C GLN A 100 13.21 19.88 -20.97
N THR A 101 11.89 19.81 -21.15
CA THR A 101 11.03 18.77 -20.56
C THR A 101 10.79 17.59 -21.51
N LEU A 102 11.19 17.74 -22.77
CA LEU A 102 11.03 16.75 -23.83
C LEU A 102 12.37 16.51 -24.53
N ILE A 103 12.50 15.32 -25.11
CA ILE A 103 13.66 14.92 -25.90
C ILE A 103 13.21 14.14 -27.12
N TYR A 104 13.81 14.41 -28.28
CA TYR A 104 13.58 13.57 -29.45
C TYR A 104 14.37 12.25 -29.32
N LEU A 105 13.69 11.14 -29.56
CA LEU A 105 14.28 9.81 -29.68
C LEU A 105 13.98 9.22 -31.06
N ASN A 106 14.98 8.61 -31.68
CA ASN A 106 14.80 7.75 -32.86
C ASN A 106 14.30 6.36 -32.44
N VAL A 107 13.74 5.61 -33.40
CA VAL A 107 13.37 4.21 -33.17
C VAL A 107 14.58 3.41 -32.69
N GLY A 108 14.40 2.66 -31.61
CA GLY A 108 15.42 1.85 -30.94
C GLY A 108 16.20 2.59 -29.85
N GLU A 109 16.11 3.92 -29.76
CA GLU A 109 16.84 4.66 -28.73
C GLU A 109 16.23 4.47 -27.33
N VAL A 110 17.11 4.37 -26.34
CA VAL A 110 16.72 4.05 -24.98
C VAL A 110 16.11 5.26 -24.28
N TRP A 111 14.92 5.05 -23.71
CA TRP A 111 14.27 6.03 -22.85
C TRP A 111 14.53 5.75 -21.37
N LYS A 112 14.45 4.49 -20.92
CA LYS A 112 14.62 4.14 -19.50
C LYS A 112 15.17 2.72 -19.31
N TYR A 113 16.01 2.55 -18.30
CA TYR A 113 16.27 1.22 -17.70
C TYR A 113 15.60 1.11 -16.33
N GLY A 114 15.20 -0.10 -15.96
CA GLY A 114 14.61 -0.36 -14.66
C GLY A 114 14.63 -1.83 -14.27
N SER A 115 14.32 -2.09 -13.00
CA SER A 115 14.02 -3.42 -12.48
C SER A 115 12.69 -3.46 -11.73
N THR A 116 12.04 -4.62 -11.66
CA THR A 116 10.76 -4.80 -10.97
C THR A 116 10.58 -6.22 -10.43
N ARG A 117 10.04 -6.36 -9.22
CA ARG A 117 9.62 -7.66 -8.62
C ARG A 117 8.12 -7.95 -8.79
N ILE A 118 7.38 -6.96 -9.29
CA ILE A 118 5.91 -7.01 -9.38
C ILE A 118 5.43 -7.12 -10.84
N GLY A 119 6.36 -7.23 -11.79
CA GLY A 119 6.12 -7.24 -13.22
C GLY A 119 5.72 -5.89 -13.82
N LYS A 120 5.71 -5.83 -15.16
CA LYS A 120 5.32 -4.66 -15.97
C LYS A 120 3.95 -4.11 -15.58
N ASN A 121 2.94 -4.97 -15.53
CA ASN A 121 1.53 -4.56 -15.40
C ASN A 121 1.25 -3.87 -14.07
N ARG A 122 1.81 -4.34 -12.94
CA ARG A 122 1.62 -3.66 -11.65
C ARG A 122 2.45 -2.38 -11.56
N ARG A 123 3.66 -2.37 -12.13
CA ARG A 123 4.55 -1.20 -12.10
C ARG A 123 4.02 -0.04 -12.94
N TYR A 124 3.48 -0.33 -14.12
CA TYR A 124 3.05 0.68 -15.09
C TYR A 124 1.54 0.72 -15.33
N GLY A 125 0.73 -0.08 -14.62
CA GLY A 125 -0.71 -0.22 -14.88
C GLY A 125 -1.49 1.09 -14.79
N ASN A 126 -1.27 1.88 -13.74
CA ASN A 126 -1.99 3.13 -13.53
C ASN A 126 -1.32 4.35 -14.20
N VAL A 127 0.02 4.38 -14.24
CA VAL A 127 0.78 5.52 -14.77
C VAL A 127 0.94 5.43 -16.29
N GLY A 128 0.89 4.22 -16.84
CA GLY A 128 1.16 3.94 -18.23
C GLY A 128 2.63 4.07 -18.60
N ILE A 129 2.95 3.56 -19.77
CA ILE A 129 4.18 3.90 -20.50
C ILE A 129 3.74 4.90 -21.58
N PRO A 130 4.45 6.02 -21.78
CA PRO A 130 4.11 6.97 -22.83
C PRO A 130 3.92 6.28 -24.19
N LEU A 131 2.92 6.75 -24.96
CA LEU A 131 2.65 6.23 -26.31
C LEU A 131 3.91 6.33 -27.18
N GLY A 132 4.19 5.30 -27.99
CA GLY A 132 5.39 5.22 -28.82
C GLY A 132 6.61 4.61 -28.12
N LEU A 133 6.55 4.40 -26.79
CA LEU A 133 7.58 3.67 -26.04
C LEU A 133 7.16 2.22 -25.78
N THR A 134 8.12 1.29 -25.85
CA THR A 134 7.90 -0.14 -25.62
C THR A 134 8.76 -0.65 -24.46
N TYR A 135 8.13 -1.44 -23.57
CA TYR A 135 8.80 -2.18 -22.49
C TYR A 135 9.26 -3.54 -23.00
N LEU A 136 10.53 -3.86 -22.77
CA LEU A 136 11.13 -5.15 -23.07
C LEU A 136 11.92 -5.65 -21.86
N THR A 137 11.56 -6.83 -21.38
CA THR A 137 12.34 -7.55 -20.37
C THR A 137 13.62 -8.09 -21.01
N GLU A 138 14.77 -7.77 -20.42
CA GLU A 138 16.08 -8.22 -20.89
C GLU A 138 16.65 -9.34 -20.01
N TYR A 139 16.24 -9.41 -18.75
CA TYR A 139 16.64 -10.47 -17.81
C TYR A 139 15.52 -10.78 -16.80
N VAL A 140 15.38 -12.05 -16.44
CA VAL A 140 14.49 -12.54 -15.37
C VAL A 140 15.31 -13.41 -14.43
N GLY A 141 15.21 -13.16 -13.13
CA GLY A 141 15.90 -13.94 -12.11
C GLY A 141 16.09 -13.15 -10.81
N ASP A 142 17.21 -13.40 -10.13
CA ASP A 142 17.53 -12.80 -8.83
C ASP A 142 17.50 -11.26 -8.87
N TYR A 143 16.82 -10.67 -7.89
CA TYR A 143 16.64 -9.23 -7.79
C TYR A 143 17.96 -8.47 -7.63
N THR A 144 18.95 -9.05 -6.97
CA THR A 144 20.27 -8.43 -6.82
C THR A 144 20.99 -8.33 -8.17
N ILE A 145 20.89 -9.37 -9.01
CA ILE A 145 21.40 -9.34 -10.38
C ILE A 145 20.65 -8.28 -11.20
N CYS A 146 19.31 -8.24 -11.13
CA CYS A 146 18.51 -7.22 -11.82
C CYS A 146 18.95 -5.79 -11.46
N GLN A 147 19.18 -5.49 -10.18
CA GLN A 147 19.65 -4.17 -9.73
C GLN A 147 21.07 -3.85 -10.22
N LYS A 148 21.97 -4.84 -10.23
CA LYS A 148 23.33 -4.67 -10.78
C LYS A 148 23.27 -4.34 -12.27
N LEU A 149 22.46 -5.08 -13.05
CA LEU A 149 22.28 -4.86 -14.48
C LEU A 149 21.68 -3.48 -14.77
N GLU A 150 20.66 -3.07 -14.02
CA GLU A 150 20.07 -1.73 -14.11
C GLU A 150 21.13 -0.63 -13.91
N LYS A 151 21.93 -0.72 -12.84
CA LYS A 151 22.99 0.26 -12.56
C LYS A 151 24.04 0.30 -13.67
N ILE A 152 24.53 -0.86 -14.12
CA ILE A 152 25.52 -0.95 -15.21
C ILE A 152 24.97 -0.28 -16.47
N LYS A 153 23.71 -0.53 -16.83
CA LYS A 153 23.08 0.05 -18.02
C LYS A 153 22.85 1.55 -17.89
N ILE A 154 22.39 2.04 -16.74
CA ILE A 154 22.20 3.47 -16.49
C ILE A 154 23.53 4.23 -16.60
N TYR A 155 24.59 3.74 -15.95
CA TYR A 155 25.90 4.41 -15.96
C TYR A 155 26.56 4.36 -17.35
N ASN A 156 26.40 3.24 -18.08
CA ASN A 156 26.93 3.13 -19.44
C ASN A 156 26.10 3.85 -20.51
N TYR A 157 24.91 4.37 -20.18
CA TYR A 157 24.09 5.15 -21.11
C TYR A 157 24.87 6.32 -21.72
N ALA A 158 25.72 6.97 -20.93
CA ALA A 158 26.56 8.07 -21.37
C ALA A 158 27.42 7.73 -22.62
N LEU A 159 27.75 6.45 -22.79
CA LEU A 159 28.62 5.93 -23.85
C LEU A 159 27.84 5.39 -25.06
N LEU A 160 26.51 5.40 -25.03
CA LEU A 160 25.72 4.86 -26.15
C LEU A 160 25.84 5.77 -27.39
N PRO A 161 25.90 5.21 -28.60
CA PRO A 161 26.06 5.98 -29.84
C PRO A 161 25.00 7.07 -30.02
N GLU A 162 23.76 6.83 -29.65
CA GLU A 162 22.68 7.81 -29.70
C GLU A 162 22.92 9.00 -28.77
N ASN A 163 23.52 8.77 -27.61
CA ASN A 163 23.81 9.82 -26.64
C ASN A 163 25.05 10.63 -27.03
N LEU A 164 26.06 9.97 -27.58
CA LEU A 164 27.29 10.59 -28.08
C LEU A 164 27.06 11.51 -29.29
N LYS A 165 26.01 11.26 -30.08
CA LYS A 165 25.61 12.11 -31.22
C LYS A 165 24.90 13.39 -30.79
N ARG A 166 24.51 13.53 -29.53
CA ARG A 166 23.77 14.71 -29.02
C ARG A 166 24.72 15.90 -28.87
N SER A 167 24.20 17.09 -29.12
CA SER A 167 24.92 18.35 -28.84
C SER A 167 25.25 18.50 -27.35
N THR A 168 24.40 17.97 -26.47
CA THR A 168 24.64 17.86 -25.04
C THR A 168 24.31 16.44 -24.59
N PRO A 169 25.32 15.59 -24.36
CA PRO A 169 25.12 14.23 -23.88
C PRO A 169 24.44 14.22 -22.50
N LEU A 170 23.58 13.23 -22.27
CA LEU A 170 22.96 13.00 -20.97
C LEU A 170 23.79 12.02 -20.14
N ILE A 171 23.82 12.23 -18.83
CA ILE A 171 24.52 11.31 -17.89
C ILE A 171 23.78 9.98 -17.69
N ARG A 172 22.47 9.95 -17.98
CA ARG A 172 21.58 8.79 -17.82
C ARG A 172 20.41 8.87 -18.81
N PRO A 173 19.65 7.77 -19.04
CA PRO A 173 18.52 7.79 -19.95
C PRO A 173 17.48 8.86 -19.56
N PRO A 174 16.75 9.44 -20.54
CA PRO A 174 15.85 10.57 -20.30
C PRO A 174 14.68 10.26 -19.34
N GLY A 175 14.22 9.01 -19.32
CA GLY A 175 13.16 8.50 -18.44
C GLY A 175 13.65 8.08 -17.05
N ASN A 176 14.95 8.18 -16.75
CA ASN A 176 15.51 7.94 -15.42
C ASN A 176 15.66 9.28 -14.66
N LYS A 177 14.78 9.49 -13.66
CA LYS A 177 14.81 10.68 -12.78
C LYS A 177 16.08 10.74 -11.92
N VAL A 178 16.55 9.58 -11.50
CA VAL A 178 17.68 9.33 -10.60
C VAL A 178 18.43 8.08 -11.07
N ASP A 179 19.61 7.83 -10.52
CA ASP A 179 20.46 6.67 -10.87
C ASP A 179 20.00 5.36 -10.20
N PHE A 180 19.00 5.41 -9.29
CA PHE A 180 18.48 4.29 -8.50
C PHE A 180 17.07 4.60 -7.96
#